data_AF-A0A2K3IUV6-F1
#
_entry.id   AF-A0A2K3IUV6-F1
#
_cell.length_a   1.000
_cell.length_b   1.000
_cell.length_c   1.000
_cell.angle_alpha   90.00
_cell.angle_beta   90.00
_cell.angle_gamma   90.00
#
_symmetry.space_group_name_H-M   'P 1'
#
loop_
_entity.id
_entity.type
_entity.pdbx_description
1 polymer ?
#
loop_
_entity_poly.entity_id
_entity_poly.type
_entity_poly.pdbx_seq_one_letter_code
_entity_poly.pdbx_strand_id
1 'polypeptide(L)'
;SLGNYTTLSDGSYLFNDLRPGDYNTYTLSVKTEEYQADVTTTVTSNTTKTQNISLELVPVTVSGSAFYMDNGINGVNIDFSVNESVDRNTAEEASATTDENGKYSIDLKPGSYNISIIKTDITSGSIIYVLEGETLVLTKGQKPVIKDFILEKKSVTVNGVTTASGKAIENVTLDFVVDYTISNNTAVGTYIISDQDGLYTVELTPGSYNVTGRSEQYTENGVNYTYTGYKLVTVTEENIPTGITFNFDTLVRTED
;
A
#
# COMPACT_ATOMS: atom_id res chain seq x y z
N SER A 1 -27.74 23.11 25.05
CA SER A 1 -26.81 23.94 24.28
C SER A 1 -27.26 25.39 24.39
N LEU A 2 -26.33 26.35 24.35
CA LEU A 2 -26.70 27.68 23.88
C LEU A 2 -26.88 27.57 22.35
N GLY A 3 -27.91 28.20 21.80
CA GLY A 3 -28.48 27.90 20.48
C GLY A 3 -27.54 28.09 19.28
N ASN A 4 -28.06 27.78 18.09
CA ASN A 4 -27.38 28.02 16.82
C ASN A 4 -27.33 29.53 16.53
N TYR A 5 -26.19 30.03 16.07
CA TYR A 5 -26.00 31.42 15.67
C TYR A 5 -25.47 31.49 14.23
N THR A 6 -25.89 32.48 13.45
CA THR A 6 -25.35 32.75 12.11
C THR A 6 -24.49 34.01 12.19
N THR A 7 -23.25 33.92 11.73
CA THR A 7 -22.34 35.07 11.69
C THR A 7 -22.93 36.22 10.89
N LEU A 8 -22.51 37.44 11.21
CA LEU A 8 -22.79 38.61 10.39
C LEU A 8 -22.00 38.56 9.07
N SER A 9 -22.29 39.48 8.15
CA SER A 9 -21.64 39.55 6.84
C SER A 9 -20.13 39.82 6.91
N ASP A 10 -19.64 40.37 8.02
CA ASP A 10 -18.22 40.58 8.30
C ASP A 10 -17.56 39.37 9.00
N GLY A 11 -18.29 38.27 9.18
CA GLY A 11 -17.84 37.06 9.87
C GLY A 11 -17.88 37.13 11.39
N SER A 12 -18.30 38.26 11.98
CA SER A 12 -18.40 38.39 13.43
C SER A 12 -19.60 37.64 14.01
N TYR A 13 -19.50 37.28 15.28
CA TYR A 13 -20.55 36.63 16.05
C TYR A 13 -20.52 37.11 17.51
N LEU A 14 -21.66 37.03 18.19
CA LEU A 14 -21.78 37.43 19.59
C LEU A 14 -22.68 36.47 20.35
N PHE A 15 -22.14 35.90 21.43
CA PHE A 15 -22.90 35.15 22.41
C PHE A 15 -23.04 35.99 23.68
N ASN A 16 -24.28 36.29 24.08
CA ASN A 16 -24.58 37.02 25.30
C ASN A 16 -24.99 36.06 26.42
N ASP A 17 -24.97 36.56 27.65
CA ASP A 17 -25.50 35.88 28.85
C ASP A 17 -24.87 34.50 29.11
N LEU A 18 -23.62 34.31 28.69
CA LEU A 18 -22.84 33.12 29.00
C LEU A 18 -22.56 33.08 30.50
N ARG A 19 -22.87 31.95 31.15
CA ARG A 19 -22.60 31.76 32.58
C ARG A 19 -21.09 31.75 32.84
N PRO A 20 -20.55 32.71 33.59
CA PRO A 20 -19.13 32.74 33.89
C PRO A 20 -18.73 31.66 34.89
N GLY A 21 -17.45 31.29 34.89
CA GLY A 21 -16.85 30.41 35.89
C GLY A 21 -15.67 29.62 35.35
N ASP A 22 -14.65 29.40 36.19
CA ASP A 22 -13.40 28.73 35.80
C ASP A 22 -13.60 27.27 35.35
N TYR A 23 -14.72 26.66 35.77
CA TYR A 23 -15.14 25.31 35.38
C TYR A 23 -16.18 25.29 34.24
N ASN A 24 -16.62 26.44 33.75
CA ASN A 24 -17.56 26.54 32.63
C ASN A 24 -16.79 26.74 31.33
N THR A 25 -16.55 25.65 30.62
CA THR A 25 -15.97 25.65 29.27
C THR A 25 -17.08 25.67 28.22
N TYR A 26 -16.89 26.50 27.19
CA TYR A 26 -17.74 26.60 26.03
C TYR A 26 -16.96 26.08 24.82
N THR A 27 -17.62 25.27 23.99
CA THR A 27 -17.09 24.88 22.69
C THR A 27 -17.87 25.64 21.63
N LEU A 28 -17.14 26.37 20.78
CA LEU A 28 -17.70 27.00 19.60
C LEU A 28 -17.39 26.07 18.43
N SER A 29 -18.45 25.48 17.89
CA SER A 29 -18.38 24.55 16.76
C SER A 29 -18.94 25.20 15.51
N VAL A 30 -18.18 25.17 14.42
CA VAL A 30 -18.68 25.44 13.07
C VAL A 30 -18.79 24.11 12.36
N LYS A 31 -19.97 23.82 11.82
CA LYS A 31 -20.20 22.65 10.98
C LYS A 31 -21.10 23.05 9.82
N THR A 32 -20.48 23.20 8.66
CA THR A 32 -21.17 23.37 7.38
C THR A 32 -20.84 22.20 6.48
N GLU A 33 -21.35 22.19 5.24
CA GLU A 33 -20.96 21.19 4.25
C GLU A 33 -19.48 21.37 3.85
N GLU A 34 -18.97 22.61 3.84
CA GLU A 34 -17.64 22.93 3.34
C GLU A 34 -16.59 23.12 4.43
N TYR A 35 -16.99 23.59 5.60
CA TYR A 35 -16.09 24.03 6.67
C TYR A 35 -16.44 23.42 8.02
N GLN A 36 -15.40 23.12 8.78
CA GLN A 36 -15.49 22.68 10.16
C GLN A 36 -14.49 23.45 11.04
N ALA A 37 -14.84 23.63 12.32
CA ALA A 37 -13.93 24.12 13.33
C ALA A 37 -14.50 23.84 14.73
N ASP A 38 -13.62 23.61 15.70
CA ASP A 38 -13.97 23.52 17.11
C ASP A 38 -12.96 24.32 17.94
N VAL A 39 -13.43 25.27 18.74
CA VAL A 39 -12.57 26.01 19.68
C VAL A 39 -13.20 26.07 21.06
N THR A 40 -12.42 25.68 22.07
CA THR A 40 -12.83 25.74 23.47
C THR A 40 -12.40 27.04 24.12
N THR A 41 -13.28 27.63 24.93
CA THR A 41 -12.98 28.87 25.64
C THR A 41 -13.70 28.93 26.98
N THR A 42 -13.16 29.70 27.92
CA THR A 42 -13.83 30.06 29.19
C THR A 42 -14.22 31.53 29.16
N VAL A 43 -15.23 31.89 29.96
CA VAL A 43 -15.70 33.27 30.11
C VAL A 43 -15.66 33.69 31.58
N THR A 44 -15.19 34.90 31.83
CA THR A 44 -15.10 35.51 33.16
C THR A 44 -16.29 36.43 33.37
N SER A 45 -16.72 36.61 34.63
CA SER A 45 -17.88 37.42 34.95
C SER A 45 -17.68 38.87 34.52
N ASN A 46 -18.70 39.47 33.91
CA ASN A 46 -18.74 40.87 33.49
C ASN A 46 -17.62 41.29 32.52
N THR A 47 -17.06 40.36 31.73
CA THR A 47 -16.09 40.68 30.69
C THR A 47 -16.55 40.21 29.32
N THR A 48 -16.14 40.95 28.29
CA THR A 48 -16.22 40.50 26.90
C THR A 48 -14.90 39.86 26.52
N LYS A 49 -14.97 38.63 25.98
CA LYS A 49 -13.80 37.93 25.46
C LYS A 49 -13.93 37.77 23.95
N THR A 50 -12.95 38.26 23.22
CA THR A 50 -12.83 37.98 21.79
C THR A 50 -12.25 36.60 21.60
N GLN A 51 -12.93 35.76 20.83
CA GLN A 51 -12.44 34.45 20.41
C GLN A 51 -12.40 34.43 18.89
N ASN A 52 -11.22 34.21 18.32
CA ASN A 52 -11.11 33.95 16.88
C ASN A 52 -11.28 32.45 16.63
N ILE A 53 -11.84 32.10 15.47
CA ILE A 53 -11.99 30.73 15.00
C ILE A 53 -11.43 30.62 13.59
N SER A 54 -10.56 29.62 13.37
CA SER A 54 -10.02 29.31 12.04
C SER A 54 -10.83 28.16 11.47
N LEU A 55 -11.30 28.32 10.24
CA LEU A 55 -12.07 27.29 9.55
C LEU A 55 -11.14 26.34 8.80
N GLU A 56 -11.42 25.05 8.92
CA GLU A 56 -10.81 24.00 8.11
C GLU A 56 -11.81 23.48 7.09
N LEU A 57 -11.31 22.96 5.96
CA LEU A 57 -12.16 22.29 4.99
C LEU A 57 -12.63 20.94 5.54
N VAL A 58 -13.90 20.62 5.35
CA VAL A 58 -14.42 19.28 5.63
C VAL A 58 -13.77 18.31 4.65
N PRO A 59 -13.07 17.25 5.12
CA PRO A 59 -12.51 16.24 4.24
C PRO A 59 -13.59 15.47 3.47
N VAL A 60 -13.21 14.96 2.30
CA VAL A 60 -14.04 14.10 1.45
C VAL A 60 -13.54 12.67 1.61
N THR A 61 -14.42 11.77 2.03
CA THR A 61 -14.12 10.33 2.05
C THR A 61 -13.99 9.81 0.63
N VAL A 62 -12.84 9.26 0.29
CA VAL A 62 -12.56 8.56 -0.95
C VAL A 62 -12.38 7.08 -0.63
N SER A 63 -13.11 6.24 -1.34
CA SER A 63 -13.07 4.78 -1.16
C SER A 63 -13.06 4.08 -2.51
N GLY A 64 -12.67 2.82 -2.52
CA GLY A 64 -12.66 2.02 -3.74
C GLY A 64 -11.81 0.78 -3.57
N SER A 65 -11.43 0.19 -4.69
CA SER A 65 -10.57 -1.00 -4.74
C SER A 65 -9.41 -0.81 -5.71
N ALA A 66 -8.24 -1.35 -5.37
CA ALA A 66 -7.14 -1.53 -6.31
C ALA A 66 -7.09 -3.00 -6.75
N PHE A 67 -7.16 -3.24 -8.05
CA PHE A 67 -7.27 -4.59 -8.60
C PHE A 67 -6.41 -4.78 -9.84
N TYR A 68 -6.03 -6.02 -10.09
CA TYR A 68 -5.45 -6.46 -11.36
C TYR A 68 -6.37 -7.54 -11.94
N MET A 69 -6.81 -7.35 -13.18
CA MET A 69 -7.92 -8.10 -13.78
C MET A 69 -9.16 -8.01 -12.89
N ASP A 70 -9.58 -9.10 -12.24
CA ASP A 70 -10.74 -9.16 -11.35
C ASP A 70 -10.34 -9.45 -9.89
N ASN A 71 -9.04 -9.42 -9.56
CA ASN A 71 -8.55 -9.73 -8.23
C ASN A 71 -8.12 -8.47 -7.48
N GLY A 72 -8.70 -8.24 -6.30
CA GLY A 72 -8.27 -7.19 -5.39
C GLY A 72 -6.85 -7.44 -4.89
N ILE A 73 -6.00 -6.42 -4.92
CA ILE A 73 -4.60 -6.54 -4.52
C ILE A 73 -4.41 -6.02 -3.12
N ASN A 74 -4.07 -6.92 -2.19
CA ASN A 74 -3.80 -6.61 -0.79
C ASN A 74 -2.48 -5.84 -0.60
N GLY A 75 -2.44 -4.91 0.35
CA GLY A 75 -1.21 -4.34 0.87
C GLY A 75 -0.51 -3.40 -0.11
N VAL A 76 -1.26 -2.80 -1.03
CA VAL A 76 -0.72 -1.83 -1.98
C VAL A 76 -0.83 -0.44 -1.35
N ASN A 77 0.25 0.34 -1.38
CA ASN A 77 0.24 1.73 -0.96
C ASN A 77 -0.28 2.63 -2.10
N ILE A 78 -1.35 3.36 -1.83
CA ILE A 78 -1.93 4.38 -2.69
C ILE A 78 -1.46 5.73 -2.16
N ASP A 79 -0.61 6.40 -2.91
CA ASP A 79 -0.07 7.71 -2.57
C ASP A 79 -0.89 8.80 -3.27
N PHE A 80 -1.40 9.74 -2.47
CA PHE A 80 -2.11 10.92 -2.91
C PHE A 80 -1.22 12.14 -2.68
N SER A 81 -0.39 12.47 -3.67
CA SER A 81 0.50 13.62 -3.62
C SER A 81 -0.17 14.89 -4.13
N VAL A 82 0.26 16.04 -3.64
CA VAL A 82 -0.27 17.33 -4.07
C VAL A 82 0.05 17.55 -5.54
N ASN A 83 -0.96 17.88 -6.35
CA ASN A 83 -0.72 18.31 -7.73
C ASN A 83 -0.21 19.75 -7.74
N GLU A 84 1.11 19.93 -7.81
CA GLU A 84 1.80 21.23 -7.81
C GLU A 84 1.53 22.08 -9.06
N SER A 85 1.00 21.50 -10.14
CA SER A 85 0.64 22.27 -11.34
C SER A 85 -0.63 23.11 -11.16
N VAL A 86 -1.37 22.90 -10.07
CA VAL A 86 -2.60 23.65 -9.76
C VAL A 86 -2.29 24.80 -8.81
N ASP A 87 -2.50 26.02 -9.28
CA ASP A 87 -2.35 27.22 -8.46
C ASP A 87 -3.29 27.22 -7.26
N ARG A 88 -2.74 27.58 -6.08
CA ARG A 88 -3.50 27.69 -4.81
C ARG A 88 -4.25 26.41 -4.42
N ASN A 89 -3.67 25.26 -4.76
CA ASN A 89 -4.19 23.95 -4.37
C ASN A 89 -4.28 23.81 -2.83
N THR A 90 -5.38 23.25 -2.35
CA THR A 90 -5.66 23.01 -0.92
C THR A 90 -5.48 21.56 -0.50
N ALA A 91 -5.06 20.69 -1.42
CA ALA A 91 -4.70 19.31 -1.14
C ALA A 91 -3.55 19.22 -0.14
N GLU A 92 -3.55 18.15 0.65
CA GLU A 92 -2.46 17.77 1.55
C GLU A 92 -2.11 16.32 1.29
N GLU A 93 -0.81 16.00 1.32
CA GLU A 93 -0.29 14.64 1.10
C GLU A 93 -0.96 13.64 2.04
N ALA A 94 -1.31 12.47 1.49
CA ALA A 94 -1.94 11.41 2.23
C ALA A 94 -1.68 10.06 1.55
N SER A 95 -1.82 8.97 2.29
CA SER A 95 -1.73 7.63 1.71
C SER A 95 -2.69 6.64 2.37
N ALA A 96 -3.09 5.64 1.61
CA ALA A 96 -3.89 4.52 2.08
C ALA A 96 -3.23 3.20 1.70
N THR A 97 -3.48 2.15 2.48
CA THR A 97 -3.09 0.78 2.12
C THR A 97 -4.35 -0.06 1.92
N THR A 98 -4.36 -0.87 0.87
CA THR A 98 -5.49 -1.77 0.61
C THR A 98 -5.55 -2.95 1.58
N ASP A 99 -6.77 -3.39 1.89
CA ASP A 99 -7.03 -4.58 2.70
C ASP A 99 -6.89 -5.90 1.90
N GLU A 100 -7.16 -7.03 2.54
CA GLU A 100 -7.07 -8.38 1.93
C GLU A 100 -7.91 -8.56 0.66
N ASN A 101 -8.97 -7.76 0.48
CA ASN A 101 -9.86 -7.78 -0.67
C ASN A 101 -9.52 -6.66 -1.68
N GLY A 102 -8.40 -5.96 -1.49
CA GLY A 102 -7.97 -4.86 -2.33
C GLY A 102 -8.70 -3.53 -2.07
N LYS A 103 -9.48 -3.40 -0.99
CA LYS A 103 -10.28 -2.20 -0.72
C LYS A 103 -9.52 -1.17 0.10
N TYR A 104 -9.84 0.11 -0.11
CA TYR A 104 -9.31 1.22 0.68
C TYR A 104 -10.39 2.26 1.01
N SER A 105 -10.16 3.04 2.06
CA SER A 105 -10.96 4.23 2.40
C SER A 105 -10.07 5.26 3.10
N ILE A 106 -10.14 6.51 2.69
CA ILE A 106 -9.34 7.61 3.23
C ILE A 106 -10.10 8.93 3.13
N ASP A 107 -9.93 9.80 4.12
CA ASP A 107 -10.46 11.16 4.08
C ASP A 107 -9.40 12.12 3.54
N LEU A 108 -9.72 12.81 2.43
CA LEU A 108 -8.82 13.74 1.76
C LEU A 108 -9.37 15.16 1.83
N LYS A 109 -8.51 16.15 2.06
CA LYS A 109 -8.93 17.55 1.96
C LYS A 109 -9.32 17.87 0.49
N PRO A 110 -10.33 18.73 0.26
CA PRO A 110 -10.61 19.23 -1.08
C PRO A 110 -9.35 19.82 -1.72
N GLY A 111 -9.12 19.54 -2.99
CA GLY A 111 -7.88 19.88 -3.70
C GLY A 111 -7.66 19.00 -4.93
N SER A 112 -6.50 19.17 -5.59
CA SER A 112 -6.07 18.35 -6.73
C SER A 112 -4.90 17.45 -6.34
N TYR A 113 -5.00 16.18 -6.67
CA TYR A 113 -4.04 15.14 -6.31
C TYR A 113 -3.47 14.46 -7.55
N ASN A 114 -2.18 14.14 -7.50
CA ASN A 114 -1.57 13.11 -8.33
C ASN A 114 -1.63 11.80 -7.55
N ILE A 115 -1.93 10.70 -8.25
CA ILE A 115 -2.04 9.38 -7.63
C ILE A 115 -0.94 8.49 -8.19
N SER A 116 -0.16 7.91 -7.28
CA SER A 116 0.79 6.85 -7.61
C SER A 116 0.53 5.64 -6.74
N ILE A 117 0.65 4.46 -7.34
CA ILE A 117 0.43 3.21 -6.65
C ILE A 117 1.58 2.29 -6.99
N ILE A 118 2.31 1.81 -5.99
CA ILE A 118 3.44 0.90 -6.16
C ILE A 118 3.34 -0.20 -5.11
N LYS A 119 3.44 -1.45 -5.56
CA LYS A 119 3.67 -2.61 -4.68
C LYS A 119 4.95 -3.30 -5.11
N THR A 120 5.85 -3.47 -4.16
CA THR A 120 7.10 -4.19 -4.35
C THR A 120 7.10 -5.53 -3.61
N ASP A 121 7.92 -6.45 -4.11
CA ASP A 121 8.31 -7.64 -3.37
C ASP A 121 9.25 -7.25 -2.23
N ILE A 122 8.95 -7.71 -1.01
CA ILE A 122 9.70 -7.32 0.19
C ILE A 122 11.13 -7.86 0.21
N THR A 123 11.39 -8.96 -0.49
CA THR A 123 12.68 -9.65 -0.48
C THR A 123 13.62 -9.06 -1.51
N SER A 124 13.15 -8.87 -2.73
CA SER A 124 13.94 -8.37 -3.87
C SER A 124 13.85 -6.86 -4.08
N GLY A 125 12.82 -6.20 -3.56
CA GLY A 125 12.49 -4.81 -3.88
C GLY A 125 11.91 -4.61 -5.28
N SER A 126 11.68 -5.69 -6.03
CA SER A 126 11.15 -5.64 -7.40
C SER A 126 9.71 -5.13 -7.42
N ILE A 127 9.34 -4.35 -8.44
CA ILE A 127 7.96 -3.89 -8.62
C ILE A 127 7.10 -5.07 -9.07
N ILE A 128 6.02 -5.33 -8.32
CA ILE A 128 5.00 -6.33 -8.65
C ILE A 128 3.83 -5.65 -9.35
N TYR A 129 3.31 -4.54 -8.79
CA TYR A 129 2.20 -3.78 -9.37
C TYR A 129 2.52 -2.28 -9.37
N VAL A 130 2.04 -1.58 -10.40
CA VAL A 130 2.21 -0.13 -10.54
C VAL A 130 0.98 0.53 -11.17
N LEU A 131 0.74 1.79 -10.80
CA LEU A 131 -0.10 2.76 -11.50
C LEU A 131 0.53 4.15 -11.37
N GLU A 132 0.66 4.86 -12.48
CA GLU A 132 1.20 6.23 -12.52
C GLU A 132 0.34 7.12 -13.41
N GLY A 133 0.36 8.43 -13.15
CA GLY A 133 -0.26 9.43 -14.02
C GLY A 133 -1.77 9.63 -13.83
N GLU A 134 -2.38 9.03 -12.82
CA GLU A 134 -3.76 9.30 -12.44
C GLU A 134 -3.87 10.60 -11.63
N THR A 135 -5.00 11.29 -11.78
CA THR A 135 -5.31 12.49 -11.01
C THR A 135 -6.69 12.41 -10.39
N LEU A 136 -6.86 13.10 -9.26
CA LEU A 136 -8.14 13.21 -8.56
C LEU A 136 -8.36 14.65 -8.12
N VAL A 137 -9.51 15.21 -8.49
CA VAL A 137 -9.93 16.55 -8.08
C VAL A 137 -11.12 16.43 -7.14
N LEU A 138 -10.97 16.98 -5.94
CA LEU A 138 -11.98 17.02 -4.90
C LEU A 138 -12.40 18.47 -4.66
N THR A 139 -13.69 18.71 -4.60
CA THR A 139 -14.32 20.02 -4.39
C THR A 139 -14.84 20.15 -2.97
N LYS A 140 -14.98 21.38 -2.49
CA LYS A 140 -15.49 21.66 -1.14
C LYS A 140 -16.95 21.22 -1.04
N GLY A 141 -17.34 20.62 0.09
CA GLY A 141 -18.70 20.10 0.29
C GLY A 141 -19.06 18.88 -0.57
N GLN A 142 -18.07 18.28 -1.24
CA GLN A 142 -18.29 17.09 -2.05
C GLN A 142 -18.67 15.88 -1.17
N LYS A 143 -19.68 15.14 -1.62
CA LYS A 143 -20.07 13.86 -1.01
C LYS A 143 -18.98 12.80 -1.21
N PRO A 144 -18.98 11.71 -0.43
CA PRO A 144 -18.02 10.63 -0.60
C PRO A 144 -17.88 10.16 -2.04
N VAL A 145 -16.65 9.87 -2.45
CA VAL A 145 -16.26 9.48 -3.81
C VAL A 145 -15.87 8.02 -3.84
N ILE A 146 -16.31 7.31 -4.87
CA ILE A 146 -15.80 5.98 -5.21
C ILE A 146 -14.80 6.13 -6.36
N LYS A 147 -13.57 5.66 -6.16
CA LYS A 147 -12.51 5.66 -7.16
C LYS A 147 -11.80 4.31 -7.11
N ASP A 148 -12.00 3.50 -8.14
CA ASP A 148 -11.27 2.24 -8.28
C ASP A 148 -10.02 2.42 -9.13
N PHE A 149 -9.04 1.54 -8.90
CA PHE A 149 -7.75 1.55 -9.58
C PHE A 149 -7.46 0.20 -10.25
N ILE A 150 -7.21 0.25 -11.56
CA ILE A 150 -6.73 -0.90 -12.32
C ILE A 150 -5.21 -0.83 -12.37
N LEU A 151 -4.54 -1.78 -11.73
CA LEU A 151 -3.09 -1.82 -11.65
C LEU A 151 -2.50 -2.54 -12.86
N GLU A 152 -1.28 -2.17 -13.23
CA GLU A 152 -0.45 -2.95 -14.15
C GLU A 152 0.47 -3.87 -13.35
N LYS A 153 0.49 -5.16 -13.67
CA LYS A 153 1.43 -6.12 -13.08
C LYS A 153 2.76 -6.09 -13.86
N LYS A 154 3.89 -6.10 -13.15
CA LYS A 154 5.25 -6.01 -13.71
C LYS A 154 6.12 -7.24 -13.44
N SER A 155 5.67 -8.16 -12.59
CA SER A 155 6.35 -9.41 -12.27
C SER A 155 5.57 -10.65 -12.71
N VAL A 156 6.27 -11.77 -12.79
CA VAL A 156 5.74 -13.08 -13.12
C VAL A 156 5.68 -13.91 -11.84
N THR A 157 4.49 -14.42 -11.52
CA THR A 157 4.34 -15.40 -10.44
C THR A 157 4.88 -16.75 -10.91
N VAL A 158 5.90 -17.25 -10.23
CA VAL A 158 6.49 -18.57 -10.47
C VAL A 158 6.13 -19.48 -9.32
N ASN A 159 5.43 -20.57 -9.63
CA ASN A 159 5.08 -21.61 -8.66
C ASN A 159 5.86 -22.89 -8.96
N GLY A 160 6.21 -23.66 -7.95
CA GLY A 160 6.91 -24.91 -8.17
C GLY A 160 6.95 -25.81 -6.95
N VAL A 161 7.55 -26.98 -7.15
CA VAL A 161 7.91 -27.92 -6.08
C VAL A 161 9.39 -28.27 -6.15
N THR A 162 10.05 -28.34 -4.99
CA THR A 162 11.41 -28.85 -4.81
C THR A 162 11.37 -30.36 -4.58
N THR A 163 12.06 -31.13 -5.43
CA THR A 163 12.05 -32.60 -5.33
C THR A 163 13.43 -33.21 -5.51
N ALA A 164 13.66 -34.34 -4.82
CA ALA A 164 14.81 -35.21 -5.02
C ALA A 164 14.31 -36.65 -5.19
N SER A 165 14.68 -37.30 -6.29
CA SER A 165 14.21 -38.67 -6.63
C SER A 165 12.67 -38.80 -6.58
N GLY A 166 11.95 -37.76 -6.99
CA GLY A 166 10.48 -37.74 -7.02
C GLY A 166 9.80 -37.50 -5.66
N LYS A 167 10.56 -37.32 -4.58
CA LYS A 167 10.02 -36.94 -3.26
C LYS A 167 10.16 -35.44 -3.06
N ALA A 168 9.12 -34.80 -2.51
CA ALA A 168 9.17 -33.40 -2.09
C ALA A 168 10.20 -33.18 -0.98
N ILE A 169 10.93 -32.08 -1.07
CA ILE A 169 11.96 -31.68 -0.10
C ILE A 169 11.61 -30.29 0.41
N GLU A 170 11.30 -30.21 1.69
CA GLU A 170 11.02 -28.96 2.39
C GLU A 170 12.29 -28.16 2.72
N ASN A 171 12.14 -26.89 3.09
CA ASN A 171 13.22 -26.03 3.59
C ASN A 171 14.43 -25.95 2.65
N VAL A 172 14.18 -26.02 1.34
CA VAL A 172 15.17 -25.75 0.31
C VAL A 172 15.13 -24.26 -0.01
N THR A 173 16.25 -23.57 0.22
CA THR A 173 16.50 -22.23 -0.27
C THR A 173 16.80 -22.29 -1.76
N LEU A 174 15.99 -21.60 -2.56
CA LEU A 174 16.20 -21.38 -3.99
C LEU A 174 16.71 -19.97 -4.21
N ASP A 175 17.99 -19.85 -4.59
CA ASP A 175 18.62 -18.59 -4.97
C ASP A 175 18.43 -18.36 -6.46
N PHE A 176 17.64 -17.35 -6.85
CA PHE A 176 17.43 -16.91 -8.22
C PHE A 176 18.42 -15.79 -8.54
N VAL A 177 19.55 -16.16 -9.15
CA VAL A 177 20.61 -15.21 -9.49
C VAL A 177 20.49 -14.79 -10.95
N VAL A 178 20.69 -13.51 -11.24
CA VAL A 178 20.71 -12.98 -12.61
C VAL A 178 21.71 -13.76 -13.47
N ASP A 179 21.27 -14.19 -14.66
CA ASP A 179 22.19 -14.76 -15.65
C ASP A 179 22.92 -13.65 -16.41
N TYR A 180 24.13 -13.33 -15.95
CA TYR A 180 25.00 -12.31 -16.54
C TYR A 180 25.62 -12.72 -17.88
N THR A 181 25.43 -13.95 -18.34
CA THR A 181 25.87 -14.37 -19.68
C THR A 181 24.94 -13.86 -20.78
N ILE A 182 23.71 -13.48 -20.42
CA ILE A 182 22.72 -12.89 -21.32
C ILE A 182 22.87 -11.36 -21.33
N SER A 183 23.08 -10.80 -22.51
CA SER A 183 23.14 -9.35 -22.68
C SER A 183 21.77 -8.71 -22.42
N ASN A 184 21.78 -7.52 -21.80
CA ASN A 184 20.58 -6.74 -21.48
C ASN A 184 19.52 -7.52 -20.66
N ASN A 185 19.96 -8.47 -19.82
CA ASN A 185 19.07 -9.18 -18.92
C ASN A 185 18.49 -8.21 -17.86
N THR A 186 17.17 -8.13 -17.79
CA THR A 186 16.41 -7.26 -16.87
C THR A 186 16.02 -7.92 -15.55
N ALA A 187 16.46 -9.17 -15.34
CA ALA A 187 16.23 -9.91 -14.11
C ALA A 187 16.78 -9.15 -12.89
N VAL A 188 16.02 -9.18 -11.80
CA VAL A 188 16.45 -8.78 -10.46
C VAL A 188 16.52 -10.04 -9.61
N GLY A 189 17.68 -10.26 -8.96
CA GLY A 189 17.91 -11.46 -8.16
C GLY A 189 17.06 -11.50 -6.87
N THR A 190 16.70 -12.71 -6.44
CA THR A 190 15.91 -12.95 -5.23
C THR A 190 16.16 -14.35 -4.69
N TYR A 191 15.56 -14.68 -3.55
CA TYR A 191 15.51 -16.06 -3.04
C TYR A 191 14.14 -16.37 -2.41
N ILE A 192 13.85 -17.65 -2.28
CA ILE A 192 12.66 -18.16 -1.56
C ILE A 192 13.02 -19.48 -0.87
N ILE A 193 12.29 -19.82 0.18
CA ILE A 193 12.41 -21.12 0.85
C ILE A 193 11.12 -21.89 0.59
N SER A 194 11.25 -23.16 0.18
CA SER A 194 10.11 -24.06 0.03
C SER A 194 9.48 -24.43 1.37
N ASP A 195 8.16 -24.61 1.37
CA ASP A 195 7.40 -25.01 2.56
C ASP A 195 7.57 -26.50 2.89
N GLN A 196 6.83 -26.98 3.90
CA GLN A 196 6.84 -28.37 4.38
C GLN A 196 6.47 -29.41 3.30
N ASP A 197 5.74 -29.01 2.27
CA ASP A 197 5.32 -29.85 1.16
C ASP A 197 6.24 -29.68 -0.06
N GLY A 198 7.35 -28.94 0.12
CA GLY A 198 8.31 -28.58 -0.94
C GLY A 198 7.76 -27.54 -1.91
N LEU A 199 6.60 -26.94 -1.65
CA LEU A 199 5.98 -25.97 -2.53
C LEU A 199 6.63 -24.60 -2.32
N TYR A 200 6.71 -23.82 -3.40
CA TYR A 200 7.16 -22.44 -3.31
C TYR A 200 6.46 -21.58 -4.36
N THR A 201 6.32 -20.29 -4.01
CA THR A 201 5.84 -19.23 -4.89
C THR A 201 6.77 -18.04 -4.78
N VAL A 202 7.22 -17.50 -5.92
CA VAL A 202 8.09 -16.33 -5.99
C VAL A 202 7.66 -15.41 -7.12
N GLU A 203 7.78 -14.10 -6.92
CA GLU A 203 7.61 -13.10 -7.99
C GLU A 203 8.97 -12.79 -8.61
N LEU A 204 9.09 -13.00 -9.93
CA LEU A 204 10.32 -12.69 -10.68
C LEU A 204 10.06 -11.56 -11.67
N THR A 205 11.02 -10.66 -11.85
CA THR A 205 10.98 -9.75 -12.99
C THR A 205 11.27 -10.51 -14.28
N PRO A 206 10.74 -10.09 -15.44
CA PRO A 206 11.12 -10.66 -16.73
C PRO A 206 12.65 -10.67 -16.90
N GLY A 207 13.21 -11.80 -17.34
CA GLY A 207 14.64 -12.02 -17.45
C GLY A 207 15.04 -13.50 -17.32
N SER A 208 16.34 -13.76 -17.34
CA SER A 208 16.92 -15.11 -17.21
C SER A 208 17.70 -15.27 -15.91
N TYR A 209 17.54 -16.44 -15.29
CA TYR A 209 18.04 -16.73 -13.96
C TYR A 209 18.82 -18.05 -13.91
N ASN A 210 19.94 -17.99 -13.20
CA ASN A 210 20.68 -19.12 -12.65
C ASN A 210 20.09 -19.47 -11.28
N VAL A 211 19.42 -20.60 -11.16
CA VAL A 211 18.76 -21.02 -9.92
C VAL A 211 19.58 -22.09 -9.22
N THR A 212 19.97 -21.83 -7.97
CA THR A 212 20.64 -22.83 -7.11
C THR A 212 19.72 -23.19 -5.95
N GLY A 213 19.52 -24.49 -5.73
CA GLY A 213 18.78 -25.00 -4.58
C GLY A 213 19.72 -25.56 -3.54
N ARG A 214 19.52 -25.22 -2.26
CA ARG A 214 20.26 -25.79 -1.11
C ARG A 214 19.33 -26.02 0.07
N SER A 215 19.29 -27.24 0.60
CA SER A 215 18.60 -27.51 1.86
C SER A 215 19.48 -27.16 3.06
N GLU A 216 18.86 -26.98 4.22
CA GLU A 216 19.60 -27.12 5.48
C GLU A 216 20.15 -28.54 5.65
N GLN A 217 21.19 -28.67 6.46
CA GLN A 217 21.73 -29.95 6.84
C GLN A 217 20.74 -30.67 7.76
N TYR A 218 20.51 -31.96 7.51
CA TYR A 218 19.72 -32.80 8.39
C TYR A 218 20.43 -34.12 8.65
N THR A 219 20.19 -34.70 9.83
CA THR A 219 20.82 -35.95 10.24
C THR A 219 19.88 -37.13 10.05
N GLU A 220 20.33 -38.15 9.33
CA GLU A 220 19.63 -39.42 9.17
C GLU A 220 20.59 -40.55 9.56
N ASN A 221 20.20 -41.38 10.54
CA ASN A 221 21.03 -42.48 11.07
C ASN A 221 22.44 -42.05 11.53
N GLY A 222 22.58 -40.83 12.07
CA GLY A 222 23.86 -40.30 12.54
C GLY A 222 24.79 -39.76 11.44
N VAL A 223 24.31 -39.72 10.19
CA VAL A 223 25.00 -39.14 9.04
C VAL A 223 24.30 -37.85 8.64
N ASN A 224 25.07 -36.81 8.34
CA ASN A 224 24.55 -35.52 7.91
C ASN A 224 24.39 -35.48 6.40
N TYR A 225 23.28 -34.92 5.94
CA TYR A 225 22.96 -34.80 4.52
C TYR A 225 22.52 -33.39 4.16
N THR A 226 22.84 -33.00 2.94
CA THR A 226 22.32 -31.82 2.26
C THR A 226 21.77 -32.19 0.89
N TYR A 227 20.82 -31.39 0.39
CA TYR A 227 20.37 -31.43 -0.99
C TYR A 227 20.90 -30.20 -1.73
N THR A 228 21.53 -30.42 -2.87
CA THR A 228 21.96 -29.31 -3.75
C THR A 228 21.57 -29.57 -5.19
N GLY A 229 21.28 -28.51 -5.94
CA GLY A 229 20.92 -28.61 -7.35
C GLY A 229 21.06 -27.29 -8.07
N TYR A 230 21.03 -27.35 -9.41
CA TYR A 230 21.15 -26.17 -10.27
C TYR A 230 20.24 -26.31 -11.48
N LYS A 231 19.56 -25.22 -11.85
CA LYS A 231 18.67 -25.15 -13.02
C LYS A 231 18.58 -23.73 -13.56
N LEU A 232 18.24 -23.59 -14.83
CA LEU A 232 17.99 -22.30 -15.48
C LEU A 232 16.49 -22.06 -15.61
N VAL A 233 16.08 -20.80 -15.50
CA VAL A 233 14.72 -20.37 -15.83
C VAL A 233 14.73 -19.02 -16.53
N THR A 234 13.90 -18.88 -17.56
CA THR A 234 13.63 -17.60 -18.22
C THR A 234 12.16 -17.29 -18.07
N VAL A 235 11.86 -16.08 -17.62
CA VAL A 235 10.51 -15.52 -17.54
C VAL A 235 10.41 -14.30 -18.44
N THR A 236 9.28 -14.12 -19.10
CA THR A 236 9.05 -13.06 -20.07
C THR A 236 7.82 -12.24 -19.69
N GLU A 237 7.64 -11.08 -20.31
CA GLU A 237 6.43 -10.26 -20.11
C GLU A 237 5.14 -11.00 -20.49
N GLU A 238 5.19 -11.90 -21.48
CA GLU A 238 4.06 -12.74 -21.87
C GLU A 238 3.61 -13.68 -20.74
N ASN A 239 4.49 -13.96 -19.77
CA ASN A 239 4.16 -14.79 -18.61
C ASN A 239 3.51 -14.00 -17.47
N ILE A 240 3.50 -12.66 -17.49
CA ILE A 240 2.94 -11.84 -16.40
C ILE A 240 1.48 -12.19 -16.09
N PRO A 241 0.58 -12.33 -17.10
CA PRO A 241 -0.83 -12.58 -16.84
C PRO A 241 -1.11 -13.97 -16.25
N THR A 242 -0.32 -14.98 -16.62
CA THR A 242 -0.59 -16.39 -16.30
C THR A 242 0.34 -17.00 -15.27
N GLY A 243 1.48 -16.35 -15.01
CA GLY A 243 2.60 -16.97 -14.30
C GLY A 243 3.23 -18.13 -15.09
N ILE A 244 4.13 -18.85 -14.42
CA ILE A 244 4.68 -20.13 -14.91
C ILE A 244 4.79 -21.16 -13.77
N THR A 245 4.90 -22.43 -14.16
CA THR A 245 5.33 -23.50 -13.26
C THR A 245 6.79 -23.84 -13.48
N PHE A 246 7.59 -23.85 -12.42
CA PHE A 246 9.00 -24.20 -12.44
C PHE A 246 9.28 -25.24 -11.35
N ASN A 247 9.30 -26.52 -11.69
CA ASN A 247 9.66 -27.55 -10.71
C ASN A 247 11.19 -27.64 -10.58
N PHE A 248 11.69 -27.70 -9.34
CA PHE A 248 13.11 -27.81 -9.04
C PHE A 248 13.43 -29.25 -8.63
N ASP A 249 13.66 -30.09 -9.64
CA ASP A 249 13.79 -31.55 -9.58
C ASP A 249 15.23 -32.05 -9.71
N THR A 250 16.19 -31.13 -9.73
CA THR A 250 17.61 -31.40 -9.91
C THR A 250 18.35 -31.58 -8.58
N LEU A 251 17.65 -31.69 -7.45
CA LEU A 251 18.27 -31.84 -6.14
C LEU A 251 18.91 -33.21 -6.00
N VAL A 252 20.18 -33.22 -5.64
CA VAL A 252 20.97 -34.42 -5.35
C VAL A 252 21.33 -34.41 -3.87
N ARG A 253 21.07 -35.54 -3.22
CA ARG A 253 21.46 -35.77 -1.83
C ARG A 253 22.97 -36.01 -1.75
N THR A 254 23.64 -35.28 -0.89
CA THR A 254 25.07 -35.43 -0.59
C THR A 254 25.25 -35.73 0.89
N GLU A 255 26.14 -36.66 1.21
CA GLU A 255 26.61 -36.93 2.57
C GLU A 255 27.73 -35.94 2.90
N ASP A 256 27.62 -35.26 4.03
CA ASP A 256 28.59 -34.24 4.48
C ASP A 256 29.72 -34.82 5.34
#